data_AF-A0A939YGD0-F1
#
_entry.id   AF-A0A939YGD0-F1
#
_cell.length_a   1.000
_cell.length_b   1.000
_cell.length_c   1.000
_cell.angle_alpha   90.00
_cell.angle_beta   90.00
_cell.angle_gamma   90.00
#
_symmetry.space_group_name_H-M   'P 1'
#
loop_
_entity.id
_entity.type
_entity.pdbx_description
1 polymer ?
#
loop_
_entity_poly.entity_id
_entity_poly.type
_entity_poly.pdbx_seq_one_letter_code
_entity_poly.pdbx_strand_id
1 'polypeptide(L)'
;MTKNRGKKLLSLFMASVISASMLTVVGGPVSQVNAEEGDKQVACLGTSDINEPEPGETDKSWTGSFVWYGTYNGKPVRYRVLDPKTSKFGGTTMFLDCDSILYKAKFDEDGIANEGAANPNEWAYSDVRTGLNGSAFLEKAESFTDSEKAAIAYSNIISHKLNAEGEVQVEDWTKDTFEDYVALEDDKVFLLDMEDISNNAYGYSVVDDLVEYRIKKSDSETDLGWWSRSAIKSLSNYVGGVFPYGAFTGGSVDKYYGVSPAFNVNLESVIFSSIIPETAGEKYADYKLTLLDGDITVAVQSGKKIEVNGDKVTVPYAISGANNTHATQISVLILDKDYQKANANDAEILYYGKLDVKGIFSTKKGEGTFEFPSELDKSKWGTDYQVYLLAEDVNGEKKSDYASEPVKLDIPEALVDYTVTVTNDGNGTAEASVEKGTEGTEVTLTATPKSGYQFKEWQVISGGVTINDNKFKIGNANVEIKAVFEPISFTVEPTPTPEVEPTPDITRDANDISPSNPVKVDEIEKTILSIKDEKDTAGSTFTLLKAK
;
A
#
# COMPACT_ATOMS: atom_id res chain seq x y z
N MET A 1 -40.01 14.64 -29.80
CA MET A 1 -40.96 14.54 -28.65
C MET A 1 -40.41 13.40 -27.78
N THR A 2 -39.75 13.66 -26.64
CA THR A 2 -40.36 13.82 -25.28
C THR A 2 -41.21 12.60 -24.87
N LYS A 3 -40.99 11.91 -23.75
CA LYS A 3 -40.27 12.14 -22.46
C LYS A 3 -39.41 10.89 -22.12
N ASN A 4 -38.29 10.88 -21.39
CA ASN A 4 -37.91 11.47 -20.09
C ASN A 4 -38.59 10.86 -18.83
N ARG A 5 -37.89 9.90 -18.20
CA ARG A 5 -37.92 9.39 -16.80
C ARG A 5 -36.60 8.60 -16.63
N GLY A 6 -35.91 8.51 -15.48
CA GLY A 6 -36.05 9.17 -14.18
C GLY A 6 -35.20 8.42 -13.12
N LYS A 7 -34.22 9.07 -12.48
CA LYS A 7 -33.29 8.43 -11.51
C LYS A 7 -33.99 8.06 -10.18
N LYS A 8 -33.58 6.96 -9.51
CA LYS A 8 -33.03 6.88 -8.13
C LYS A 8 -33.35 5.59 -7.33
N LEU A 9 -32.47 5.32 -6.35
CA LEU A 9 -32.56 4.48 -5.14
C LEU A 9 -32.57 2.94 -5.31
N LEU A 10 -32.22 2.13 -4.28
CA LEU A 10 -31.10 2.10 -3.31
C LEU A 10 -31.31 0.90 -2.37
N SER A 11 -30.24 0.12 -2.12
CA SER A 11 -30.04 -0.86 -1.02
C SER A 11 -31.08 -1.97 -0.73
N LEU A 12 -30.55 -3.12 -0.28
CA LEU A 12 -31.06 -3.75 0.94
C LEU A 12 -29.90 -4.48 1.66
N PHE A 13 -29.66 -4.14 2.92
CA PHE A 13 -28.84 -4.98 3.82
C PHE A 13 -29.71 -6.12 4.36
N MET A 14 -29.12 -7.29 4.58
CA MET A 14 -29.62 -8.21 5.62
C MET A 14 -28.46 -8.97 6.24
N ALA A 15 -28.12 -8.64 7.48
CA ALA A 15 -27.17 -9.40 8.29
C ALA A 15 -27.92 -10.47 9.10
N SER A 16 -27.34 -11.67 9.19
CA SER A 16 -27.82 -12.75 10.04
C SER A 16 -26.62 -13.47 10.67
N VAL A 17 -26.50 -13.37 11.99
CA VAL A 17 -25.36 -13.92 12.73
C VAL A 17 -25.56 -15.41 12.97
N ILE A 18 -24.67 -16.24 12.44
CA ILE A 18 -24.47 -17.63 12.85
C ILE A 18 -22.99 -17.80 13.15
N SER A 19 -22.65 -18.10 14.41
CA SER A 19 -21.27 -18.36 14.83
C SER A 19 -20.85 -19.78 14.47
N ALA A 20 -20.21 -19.94 13.32
CA ALA A 20 -19.44 -21.13 12.97
C ALA A 20 -18.13 -20.70 12.30
N SER A 21 -17.00 -21.20 12.79
CA SER A 21 -15.69 -20.99 12.19
C SER A 21 -15.56 -21.84 10.92
N MET A 22 -15.85 -21.23 9.78
CA MET A 22 -15.68 -21.80 8.44
C MET A 22 -14.98 -20.75 7.57
N LEU A 23 -13.94 -21.14 6.82
CA LEU A 23 -13.37 -20.26 5.80
C LEU A 23 -14.39 -20.09 4.66
N THR A 24 -14.95 -18.90 4.51
CA THR A 24 -15.71 -18.53 3.32
C THR A 24 -14.73 -18.09 2.23
N VAL A 25 -14.12 -19.05 1.53
CA VAL A 25 -13.47 -18.81 0.23
C VAL A 25 -14.57 -18.49 -0.78
N VAL A 26 -14.93 -17.21 -0.88
CA VAL A 26 -15.85 -16.71 -1.90
C VAL A 26 -15.01 -16.25 -3.08
N GLY A 27 -14.71 -17.19 -3.98
CA GLY A 27 -14.19 -16.89 -5.31
C GLY A 27 -15.24 -16.13 -6.13
N GLY A 28 -15.35 -14.83 -5.89
CA GLY A 28 -16.07 -13.90 -6.75
C GLY A 28 -15.33 -13.64 -8.06
N PRO A 29 -15.90 -12.84 -8.98
CA PRO A 29 -15.13 -12.33 -10.11
C PRO A 29 -13.95 -11.49 -9.59
N VAL A 30 -12.76 -11.71 -10.16
CA VAL A 30 -11.51 -11.01 -9.76
C VAL A 30 -11.70 -9.50 -9.74
N SER A 31 -11.22 -8.83 -8.69
CA SER A 31 -11.44 -7.40 -8.46
C SER A 31 -10.49 -6.53 -9.31
N GLN A 32 -10.72 -6.51 -10.62
CA GLN A 32 -9.86 -5.85 -11.61
C GLN A 32 -9.70 -4.34 -11.35
N VAL A 33 -8.49 -3.93 -10.96
CA VAL A 33 -8.08 -2.52 -10.95
C VAL A 33 -7.64 -2.14 -12.35
N ASN A 34 -8.60 -1.66 -13.14
CA ASN A 34 -8.35 -1.25 -14.52
C ASN A 34 -7.45 -0.02 -14.57
N ALA A 35 -6.23 -0.20 -15.11
CA ALA A 35 -5.48 0.92 -15.65
C ALA A 35 -6.21 1.45 -16.90
N GLU A 36 -6.63 2.72 -16.88
CA GLU A 36 -7.09 3.36 -18.11
C GLU A 36 -5.88 3.57 -19.04
N GLU A 37 -5.99 3.06 -20.27
CA GLU A 37 -5.04 3.20 -21.39
C GLU A 37 -3.67 2.49 -21.24
N GLY A 38 -3.68 1.15 -21.18
CA GLY A 38 -2.50 0.30 -21.45
C GLY A 38 -2.80 -1.21 -21.46
N ASP A 39 -1.98 -2.00 -22.18
CA ASP A 39 -2.16 -3.46 -22.38
C ASP A 39 -1.85 -4.34 -21.14
N LYS A 40 -1.86 -3.75 -19.93
CA LYS A 40 -1.51 -4.41 -18.66
C LYS A 40 -2.64 -4.26 -17.65
N GLN A 41 -3.35 -5.35 -17.36
CA GLN A 41 -4.39 -5.41 -16.35
C GLN A 41 -3.85 -6.05 -15.06
N VAL A 42 -3.46 -5.22 -14.09
CA VAL A 42 -3.05 -5.70 -12.76
C VAL A 42 -4.27 -6.29 -12.03
N ALA A 43 -4.14 -7.51 -11.53
CA ALA A 43 -5.15 -8.13 -10.67
C ALA A 43 -4.83 -7.87 -9.20
N CYS A 44 -3.62 -8.18 -8.75
CA CYS A 44 -3.24 -8.13 -7.34
C CYS A 44 -1.77 -7.80 -7.08
N LEU A 45 -1.47 -7.47 -5.82
CA LEU A 45 -0.12 -7.51 -5.25
C LEU A 45 0.29 -8.96 -4.97
N GLY A 46 1.53 -9.31 -5.32
CA GLY A 46 2.02 -10.68 -5.17
C GLY A 46 1.17 -11.65 -6.01
N THR A 47 0.51 -12.60 -5.34
CA THR A 47 -0.26 -13.69 -5.96
C THR A 47 -1.67 -13.88 -5.37
N SER A 48 -2.22 -12.93 -4.59
CA SER A 48 -3.47 -13.14 -3.81
C SER A 48 -4.70 -13.55 -4.63
N ASP A 49 -4.77 -13.10 -5.89
CA ASP A 49 -5.91 -13.34 -6.78
C ASP A 49 -5.63 -14.48 -7.79
N ILE A 50 -4.48 -15.17 -7.68
CA ILE A 50 -4.20 -16.40 -8.43
C ILE A 50 -4.86 -17.57 -7.71
N ASN A 51 -5.85 -18.20 -8.35
CA ASN A 51 -6.57 -19.31 -7.76
C ASN A 51 -5.73 -20.59 -7.71
N GLU A 52 -5.69 -21.20 -6.52
CA GLU A 52 -5.34 -22.61 -6.30
C GLU A 52 -6.14 -23.53 -7.24
N PRO A 53 -5.59 -24.68 -7.62
CA PRO A 53 -6.34 -25.68 -8.34
C PRO A 53 -7.42 -26.33 -7.46
N GLU A 54 -8.57 -26.69 -8.06
CA GLU A 54 -9.53 -27.58 -7.40
C GLU A 54 -9.01 -29.03 -7.40
N PRO A 55 -9.45 -29.86 -6.43
CA PRO A 55 -9.19 -31.30 -6.40
C PRO A 55 -9.36 -32.02 -7.75
N GLY A 56 -8.31 -32.73 -8.16
CA GLY A 56 -8.25 -33.47 -9.42
C GLY A 56 -9.05 -34.78 -9.39
N GLU A 57 -9.97 -34.93 -10.34
CA GLU A 57 -10.73 -36.17 -10.60
C GLU A 57 -10.36 -36.74 -11.97
N THR A 58 -10.65 -38.02 -12.23
CA THR A 58 -10.18 -38.72 -13.43
C THR A 58 -10.95 -38.38 -14.71
N ASP A 59 -12.17 -37.82 -14.61
CA ASP A 59 -13.06 -37.48 -15.73
C ASP A 59 -13.19 -35.96 -15.99
N LYS A 60 -12.36 -35.15 -15.33
CA LYS A 60 -12.35 -33.68 -15.46
C LYS A 60 -11.19 -33.16 -16.31
N SER A 61 -11.33 -31.94 -16.81
CA SER A 61 -10.19 -31.15 -17.32
C SER A 61 -9.35 -30.59 -16.17
N TRP A 62 -8.16 -30.07 -16.49
CA TRP A 62 -7.39 -29.23 -15.56
C TRP A 62 -8.24 -28.08 -15.00
N THR A 63 -8.09 -27.79 -13.70
CA THR A 63 -8.88 -26.77 -12.99
C THR A 63 -8.00 -25.96 -12.02
N GLY A 64 -7.07 -25.16 -12.56
CA GLY A 64 -6.22 -24.23 -11.78
C GLY A 64 -5.59 -23.17 -12.68
N SER A 65 -5.19 -22.03 -12.10
CA SER A 65 -4.61 -20.89 -12.85
C SER A 65 -3.25 -21.20 -13.48
N PHE A 66 -2.81 -20.34 -14.41
CA PHE A 66 -1.53 -20.47 -15.09
C PHE A 66 -0.70 -19.18 -15.04
N VAL A 67 0.62 -19.32 -15.14
CA VAL A 67 1.56 -18.19 -15.25
C VAL A 67 2.44 -18.35 -16.49
N TRP A 68 2.64 -17.27 -17.24
CA TRP A 68 3.64 -17.18 -18.31
C TRP A 68 4.95 -16.62 -17.75
N TYR A 69 6.06 -17.35 -17.95
CA TYR A 69 7.33 -17.08 -17.29
C TYR A 69 8.52 -17.53 -18.14
N GLY A 70 9.52 -16.68 -18.36
CA GLY A 70 10.66 -16.98 -19.23
C GLY A 70 10.28 -17.37 -20.68
N THR A 71 11.24 -17.97 -21.39
CA THR A 71 11.05 -18.56 -22.72
C THR A 71 11.77 -19.90 -22.84
N TYR A 72 11.47 -20.66 -23.89
CA TYR A 72 12.29 -21.79 -24.32
C TYR A 72 12.39 -21.79 -25.85
N ASN A 73 13.62 -21.79 -26.38
CA ASN A 73 13.91 -21.59 -27.81
C ASN A 73 13.17 -20.38 -28.42
N GLY A 74 13.04 -19.29 -27.66
CA GLY A 74 12.37 -18.04 -28.08
C GLY A 74 10.84 -18.03 -28.00
N LYS A 75 10.19 -19.15 -27.62
CA LYS A 75 8.75 -19.21 -27.32
C LYS A 75 8.50 -18.97 -25.83
N PRO A 76 7.57 -18.10 -25.41
CA PRO A 76 7.13 -18.04 -24.01
C PRO A 76 6.67 -19.40 -23.48
N VAL A 77 6.92 -19.67 -22.19
CA VAL A 77 6.50 -20.92 -21.54
C VAL A 77 5.37 -20.64 -20.55
N ARG A 78 4.34 -21.50 -20.58
CA ARG A 78 3.18 -21.49 -19.68
C ARG A 78 3.36 -22.57 -18.61
N TYR A 79 3.09 -22.22 -17.36
CA TYR A 79 3.15 -23.10 -16.21
C TYR A 79 1.78 -23.14 -15.53
N ARG A 80 1.41 -24.31 -15.04
CA ARG A 80 0.33 -24.51 -14.08
C ARG A 80 0.78 -23.95 -12.74
N VAL A 81 -0.10 -23.23 -12.05
CA VAL A 81 0.09 -22.90 -10.64
C VAL A 81 -0.42 -24.09 -9.85
N LEU A 82 0.49 -24.78 -9.16
CA LEU A 82 0.13 -25.89 -8.27
C LEU A 82 -0.25 -25.39 -6.88
N ASP A 83 0.45 -24.35 -6.42
CA ASP A 83 0.22 -23.67 -5.13
C ASP A 83 0.69 -22.21 -5.27
N PRO A 84 -0.18 -21.19 -5.10
CA PRO A 84 0.18 -19.79 -5.28
C PRO A 84 0.94 -19.18 -4.09
N LYS A 85 1.02 -19.86 -2.93
CA LYS A 85 1.66 -19.37 -1.69
C LYS A 85 2.04 -20.51 -0.74
N THR A 86 3.07 -21.26 -1.09
CA THR A 86 3.59 -22.40 -0.34
C THR A 86 4.81 -22.07 0.55
N SER A 87 5.12 -23.01 1.44
CA SER A 87 6.43 -23.10 2.10
C SER A 87 7.00 -24.53 2.14
N LYS A 88 6.36 -25.53 1.48
CA LYS A 88 6.79 -26.95 1.45
C LYS A 88 8.27 -27.10 1.04
N PHE A 89 8.72 -26.26 0.11
CA PHE A 89 10.06 -26.27 -0.51
C PHE A 89 11.07 -25.32 0.16
N GLY A 90 10.69 -24.65 1.25
CA GLY A 90 11.49 -23.60 1.90
C GLY A 90 11.22 -22.19 1.38
N GLY A 91 11.32 -21.20 2.28
CA GLY A 91 10.95 -19.81 2.00
C GLY A 91 9.42 -19.62 1.90
N THR A 92 9.02 -18.58 1.17
CA THR A 92 7.61 -18.27 0.85
C THR A 92 7.50 -18.14 -0.66
N THR A 93 6.95 -19.15 -1.34
CA THR A 93 7.08 -19.32 -2.79
C THR A 93 5.75 -19.61 -3.47
N MET A 94 5.68 -19.40 -4.79
CA MET A 94 4.66 -20.00 -5.65
C MET A 94 5.26 -21.21 -6.36
N PHE A 95 4.56 -22.34 -6.34
CA PHE A 95 5.01 -23.59 -6.97
C PHE A 95 4.43 -23.71 -8.39
N LEU A 96 5.32 -23.80 -9.37
CA LEU A 96 5.00 -23.84 -10.80
C LEU A 96 5.43 -25.15 -11.46
N ASP A 97 4.60 -25.64 -12.36
CA ASP A 97 4.80 -26.88 -13.13
C ASP A 97 4.55 -26.63 -14.63
N CYS A 98 5.50 -26.94 -15.50
CA CYS A 98 5.40 -26.60 -16.92
C CYS A 98 4.24 -27.34 -17.60
N ASP A 99 3.42 -26.64 -18.39
CA ASP A 99 2.30 -27.26 -19.10
C ASP A 99 2.74 -28.09 -20.34
N SER A 100 4.06 -28.14 -20.60
CA SER A 100 4.67 -28.70 -21.81
C SER A 100 5.90 -29.57 -21.52
N ILE A 101 6.21 -30.48 -22.46
CA ILE A 101 7.53 -31.07 -22.64
C ILE A 101 8.37 -30.08 -23.45
N LEU A 102 9.47 -29.59 -22.88
CA LEU A 102 10.33 -28.59 -23.54
C LEU A 102 11.43 -29.24 -24.39
N TYR A 103 11.98 -30.35 -23.91
CA TYR A 103 12.96 -31.17 -24.62
C TYR A 103 12.86 -32.63 -24.19
N LYS A 104 13.65 -33.50 -24.81
CA LYS A 104 13.79 -34.89 -24.39
C LYS A 104 15.20 -35.17 -23.91
N ALA A 105 15.32 -35.98 -22.87
CA ALA A 105 16.58 -36.41 -22.30
C ALA A 105 16.48 -37.86 -21.83
N LYS A 106 17.61 -38.55 -21.80
CA LYS A 106 17.79 -39.72 -20.92
C LYS A 106 17.85 -39.21 -19.49
N PHE A 107 17.43 -40.01 -18.52
CA PHE A 107 17.65 -39.68 -17.10
C PHE A 107 19.14 -39.73 -16.74
N ASP A 108 19.84 -40.67 -17.39
CA ASP A 108 21.27 -40.94 -17.28
C ASP A 108 21.80 -41.36 -18.67
N GLU A 109 22.88 -40.75 -19.16
CA GLU A 109 23.23 -40.81 -20.59
C GLU A 109 23.87 -42.14 -21.02
N ASP A 110 24.55 -42.89 -20.13
CA ASP A 110 25.14 -44.20 -20.47
C ASP A 110 24.49 -45.41 -19.76
N GLY A 111 23.66 -45.18 -18.74
CA GLY A 111 22.93 -46.19 -17.98
C GLY A 111 23.70 -46.74 -16.77
N ILE A 112 24.73 -46.05 -16.29
CA ILE A 112 25.64 -46.48 -15.22
C ILE A 112 25.63 -45.44 -14.09
N ALA A 113 25.68 -45.89 -12.83
CA ALA A 113 25.63 -44.98 -11.69
C ALA A 113 26.79 -43.95 -11.71
N ASN A 114 26.44 -42.67 -11.81
CA ASN A 114 27.39 -41.55 -11.78
C ASN A 114 28.16 -41.46 -10.45
N GLU A 115 29.28 -40.72 -10.44
CA GLU A 115 30.19 -40.64 -9.28
C GLU A 115 29.48 -40.11 -8.03
N GLY A 116 29.24 -41.01 -7.06
CA GLY A 116 28.56 -40.74 -5.80
C GLY A 116 27.23 -41.49 -5.64
N ALA A 117 26.56 -41.84 -6.73
CA ALA A 117 25.33 -42.62 -6.72
C ALA A 117 25.57 -44.10 -6.40
N ALA A 118 24.57 -44.78 -5.86
CA ALA A 118 24.55 -46.25 -5.86
C ALA A 118 23.90 -46.82 -7.13
N ASN A 119 23.00 -46.07 -7.76
CA ASN A 119 22.17 -46.46 -8.90
C ASN A 119 21.98 -45.30 -9.89
N PRO A 120 21.90 -45.54 -11.21
CA PRO A 120 21.69 -44.48 -12.22
C PRO A 120 20.28 -43.87 -12.22
N ASN A 121 19.36 -44.35 -11.37
CA ASN A 121 18.02 -43.77 -11.19
C ASN A 121 17.92 -42.74 -10.04
N GLU A 122 19.04 -42.35 -9.43
CA GLU A 122 19.09 -41.38 -8.33
C GLU A 122 19.10 -39.92 -8.83
N TRP A 123 17.99 -39.19 -8.58
CA TRP A 123 17.80 -37.78 -8.97
C TRP A 123 19.02 -36.88 -8.75
N ALA A 124 19.61 -36.95 -7.55
CA ALA A 124 20.70 -36.08 -7.11
C ALA A 124 21.94 -36.14 -8.04
N TYR A 125 22.13 -37.26 -8.74
CA TYR A 125 23.26 -37.56 -9.63
C TYR A 125 22.85 -37.69 -11.11
N SER A 126 21.62 -37.30 -11.45
CA SER A 126 21.06 -37.47 -12.80
C SER A 126 21.55 -36.42 -13.80
N ASP A 127 21.67 -36.81 -15.07
CA ASP A 127 21.94 -35.88 -16.17
C ASP A 127 20.78 -34.89 -16.38
N VAL A 128 19.54 -35.28 -16.06
CA VAL A 128 18.38 -34.39 -16.16
C VAL A 128 18.42 -33.29 -15.12
N ARG A 129 18.76 -33.59 -13.85
CA ARG A 129 18.97 -32.58 -12.80
C ARG A 129 20.07 -31.59 -13.21
N THR A 130 21.18 -32.13 -13.74
CA THR A 130 22.34 -31.36 -14.21
C THR A 130 22.01 -30.48 -15.41
N GLY A 131 21.21 -30.98 -16.36
CA GLY A 131 20.74 -30.23 -17.51
C GLY A 131 19.74 -29.12 -17.13
N LEU A 132 18.79 -29.43 -16.25
CA LEU A 132 17.75 -28.49 -15.81
C LEU A 132 18.31 -27.28 -15.08
N ASN A 133 19.23 -27.49 -14.14
CA ASN A 133 19.91 -26.41 -13.40
C ASN A 133 21.12 -25.84 -14.19
N GLY A 134 21.34 -26.30 -15.42
CA GLY A 134 22.45 -25.92 -16.29
C GLY A 134 22.01 -25.49 -17.69
N SER A 135 22.89 -25.70 -18.67
CA SER A 135 22.76 -25.14 -20.02
C SER A 135 21.63 -25.73 -20.88
N ALA A 136 20.93 -26.78 -20.41
CA ALA A 136 19.75 -27.28 -21.12
C ALA A 136 18.48 -26.49 -20.78
N PHE A 137 18.42 -25.79 -19.63
CA PHE A 137 17.26 -24.99 -19.25
C PHE A 137 17.60 -23.71 -18.45
N LEU A 138 17.95 -23.79 -17.16
CA LEU A 138 18.12 -22.59 -16.31
C LEU A 138 19.21 -21.63 -16.83
N GLU A 139 20.34 -22.16 -17.27
CA GLU A 139 21.46 -21.40 -17.83
C GLU A 139 21.49 -21.44 -19.37
N LYS A 140 20.37 -21.81 -19.99
CA LYS A 140 20.19 -21.72 -21.44
C LYS A 140 19.97 -20.26 -21.85
N ALA A 141 20.75 -19.80 -22.82
CA ALA A 141 20.62 -18.44 -23.36
C ALA A 141 19.17 -18.11 -23.76
N GLU A 142 18.75 -16.87 -23.51
CA GLU A 142 17.41 -16.32 -23.80
C GLU A 142 16.22 -17.00 -23.08
N SER A 143 16.47 -18.02 -22.24
CA SER A 143 15.38 -18.75 -21.57
C SER A 143 14.86 -18.05 -20.30
N PHE A 144 15.73 -17.30 -19.61
CA PHE A 144 15.38 -16.45 -18.48
C PHE A 144 16.21 -15.16 -18.49
N THR A 145 15.62 -14.05 -18.05
CA THR A 145 16.38 -12.86 -17.64
C THR A 145 17.09 -13.08 -16.30
N ASP A 146 18.06 -12.24 -15.96
CA ASP A 146 18.75 -12.36 -14.66
C ASP A 146 17.79 -12.14 -13.48
N SER A 147 16.78 -11.27 -13.63
CA SER A 147 15.70 -11.07 -12.65
C SER A 147 14.79 -12.30 -12.51
N GLU A 148 14.49 -13.00 -13.60
CA GLU A 148 13.77 -14.29 -13.55
C GLU A 148 14.63 -15.37 -12.87
N LYS A 149 15.91 -15.52 -13.23
CA LYS A 149 16.83 -16.46 -12.56
C LYS A 149 17.03 -16.17 -11.07
N ALA A 150 16.99 -14.89 -10.68
CA ALA A 150 17.07 -14.47 -9.29
C ALA A 150 15.77 -14.79 -8.51
N ALA A 151 14.62 -14.65 -9.16
CA ALA A 151 13.31 -14.95 -8.58
C ALA A 151 13.01 -16.46 -8.49
N ILE A 152 13.59 -17.31 -9.34
CA ILE A 152 13.55 -18.78 -9.16
C ILE A 152 14.28 -19.14 -7.85
N ALA A 153 13.57 -19.72 -6.89
CA ALA A 153 14.04 -20.01 -5.54
C ALA A 153 14.79 -21.35 -5.46
N TYR A 154 15.76 -21.42 -4.55
CA TYR A 154 16.37 -22.69 -4.14
C TYR A 154 15.35 -23.52 -3.35
N SER A 155 15.02 -24.70 -3.84
CA SER A 155 14.04 -25.62 -3.26
C SER A 155 14.74 -26.70 -2.45
N ASN A 156 14.30 -26.90 -1.21
CA ASN A 156 14.85 -27.88 -0.28
C ASN A 156 13.73 -28.69 0.36
N ILE A 157 13.77 -30.03 0.19
CA ILE A 157 12.86 -30.96 0.87
C ILE A 157 13.65 -32.16 1.38
N ILE A 158 13.38 -32.55 2.63
CA ILE A 158 13.92 -33.76 3.26
C ILE A 158 13.14 -34.98 2.75
N SER A 159 13.85 -36.02 2.34
CA SER A 159 13.24 -37.28 1.88
C SER A 159 12.38 -37.93 2.97
N HIS A 160 11.20 -38.44 2.59
CA HIS A 160 10.22 -38.99 3.53
C HIS A 160 9.36 -40.10 2.88
N LYS A 161 8.72 -40.91 3.72
CA LYS A 161 7.91 -42.06 3.27
C LYS A 161 6.66 -41.60 2.53
N LEU A 162 6.50 -42.06 1.29
CA LEU A 162 5.21 -42.07 0.59
C LEU A 162 4.18 -42.79 1.47
N ASN A 163 3.11 -42.10 1.85
CA ASN A 163 2.17 -42.57 2.86
C ASN A 163 0.71 -42.28 2.45
N ALA A 164 -0.22 -42.94 3.15
CA ALA A 164 -1.66 -42.78 2.95
C ALA A 164 -2.32 -42.03 4.13
N GLU A 165 -1.53 -41.47 5.05
CA GLU A 165 -1.95 -41.01 6.38
C GLU A 165 -1.25 -39.68 6.73
N GLY A 166 -1.50 -38.67 5.90
CA GLY A 166 -0.89 -37.34 5.98
C GLY A 166 -1.69 -36.28 5.22
N GLU A 167 -1.09 -35.11 4.99
CA GLU A 167 -1.72 -34.00 4.25
C GLU A 167 -1.80 -34.26 2.73
N VAL A 168 -0.90 -35.09 2.21
CA VAL A 168 -0.95 -35.64 0.84
C VAL A 168 -1.12 -37.15 0.94
N GLN A 169 -2.05 -37.71 0.16
CA GLN A 169 -2.31 -39.15 0.10
C GLN A 169 -1.99 -39.68 -1.31
N VAL A 170 -1.15 -40.72 -1.38
CA VAL A 170 -0.93 -41.49 -2.61
C VAL A 170 -1.57 -42.87 -2.53
N GLU A 171 -1.96 -43.44 -3.66
CA GLU A 171 -2.52 -44.80 -3.70
C GLU A 171 -1.51 -45.89 -3.28
N ASP A 172 -2.05 -47.02 -2.80
CA ASP A 172 -1.28 -48.19 -2.36
C ASP A 172 -0.31 -48.70 -3.45
N TRP A 173 -0.71 -48.64 -4.72
CA TRP A 173 0.13 -49.01 -5.85
C TRP A 173 1.33 -48.07 -6.04
N THR A 174 1.12 -46.76 -5.90
CA THR A 174 2.17 -45.73 -6.02
C THR A 174 3.22 -45.91 -4.94
N LYS A 175 2.80 -46.01 -3.66
CA LYS A 175 3.73 -46.18 -2.54
C LYS A 175 4.42 -47.54 -2.52
N ASP A 176 3.87 -48.58 -3.16
CA ASP A 176 4.52 -49.89 -3.28
C ASP A 176 5.55 -49.91 -4.44
N THR A 177 5.29 -49.18 -5.53
CA THR A 177 6.10 -49.18 -6.76
C THR A 177 7.31 -48.24 -6.71
N PHE A 178 7.12 -47.02 -6.20
CA PHE A 178 8.13 -45.96 -6.23
C PHE A 178 8.83 -45.80 -4.88
N GLU A 179 10.12 -45.47 -4.92
CA GLU A 179 10.89 -45.14 -3.70
C GLU A 179 10.32 -43.91 -2.98
N ASP A 180 10.80 -43.69 -1.75
CA ASP A 180 10.45 -42.55 -0.90
C ASP A 180 10.50 -41.20 -1.63
N TYR A 181 9.73 -40.21 -1.13
CA TYR A 181 9.76 -38.84 -1.62
C TYR A 181 11.20 -38.38 -1.71
N VAL A 182 11.61 -37.97 -2.90
CA VAL A 182 13.03 -37.74 -3.19
C VAL A 182 13.46 -36.40 -2.60
N ALA A 183 14.68 -36.31 -2.07
CA ALA A 183 15.20 -35.05 -1.56
C ALA A 183 15.34 -34.00 -2.68
N LEU A 184 15.22 -32.72 -2.32
CA LEU A 184 15.73 -31.60 -3.09
C LEU A 184 16.82 -30.94 -2.23
N GLU A 185 17.99 -30.71 -2.81
CA GLU A 185 19.17 -30.16 -2.12
C GLU A 185 19.67 -28.95 -2.92
N ASP A 186 19.20 -27.77 -2.52
CA ASP A 186 19.38 -26.49 -3.22
C ASP A 186 19.09 -26.57 -4.74
N ASP A 187 18.02 -27.28 -5.12
CA ASP A 187 17.56 -27.37 -6.51
C ASP A 187 16.75 -26.13 -6.90
N LYS A 188 17.17 -25.38 -7.93
CA LYS A 188 16.35 -24.28 -8.47
C LYS A 188 15.27 -24.78 -9.42
N VAL A 189 15.59 -25.79 -10.23
CA VAL A 189 14.66 -26.42 -11.17
C VAL A 189 14.73 -27.93 -11.01
N PHE A 190 13.57 -28.57 -10.97
CA PHE A 190 13.42 -30.01 -10.76
C PHE A 190 12.33 -30.59 -11.67
N LEU A 191 12.04 -31.87 -11.48
CA LEU A 191 10.84 -32.54 -12.01
C LEU A 191 9.89 -32.81 -10.85
N LEU A 192 8.58 -32.81 -11.08
CA LEU A 192 7.65 -33.36 -10.11
C LEU A 192 8.00 -34.83 -9.80
N ASP A 193 7.77 -35.27 -8.57
CA ASP A 193 7.85 -36.69 -8.19
C ASP A 193 6.46 -37.32 -8.10
N MET A 194 6.39 -38.62 -7.84
CA MET A 194 5.13 -39.37 -7.86
C MET A 194 4.16 -39.02 -6.72
N GLU A 195 4.58 -38.33 -5.65
CA GLU A 195 3.65 -37.69 -4.71
C GLU A 195 3.06 -36.43 -5.33
N ASP A 196 3.89 -35.53 -5.84
CA ASP A 196 3.43 -34.26 -6.42
C ASP A 196 2.45 -34.49 -7.61
N ILE A 197 2.70 -35.49 -8.47
CA ILE A 197 1.85 -35.87 -9.63
C ILE A 197 0.62 -36.72 -9.20
N SER A 198 0.55 -37.12 -7.93
CA SER A 198 -0.63 -37.74 -7.30
C SER A 198 -1.32 -36.80 -6.29
N ASN A 199 -0.86 -35.55 -6.15
CA ASN A 199 -1.35 -34.67 -5.10
C ASN A 199 -2.64 -33.96 -5.51
N ASN A 200 -3.73 -34.33 -4.84
CA ASN A 200 -5.05 -33.74 -5.04
C ASN A 200 -5.08 -32.22 -4.75
N ALA A 201 -4.26 -31.73 -3.82
CA ALA A 201 -4.14 -30.30 -3.53
C ALA A 201 -3.39 -29.51 -4.63
N TYR A 202 -2.67 -30.20 -5.53
CA TYR A 202 -2.03 -29.62 -6.71
C TYR A 202 -2.87 -29.84 -7.99
N GLY A 203 -4.17 -30.14 -7.85
CA GLY A 203 -5.07 -30.40 -8.98
C GLY A 203 -4.84 -31.74 -9.68
N TYR A 204 -3.99 -32.61 -9.13
CA TYR A 204 -3.70 -33.92 -9.71
C TYR A 204 -4.52 -35.02 -9.04
N SER A 205 -5.23 -35.82 -9.83
CA SER A 205 -5.89 -37.03 -9.32
C SER A 205 -4.89 -37.95 -8.60
N VAL A 206 -5.36 -38.61 -7.54
CA VAL A 206 -4.61 -39.63 -6.80
C VAL A 206 -4.50 -40.97 -7.54
N VAL A 207 -5.34 -41.21 -8.56
CA VAL A 207 -5.59 -42.54 -9.15
C VAL A 207 -4.70 -42.82 -10.37
N ASP A 208 -4.08 -44.00 -10.44
CA ASP A 208 -3.33 -44.45 -11.64
C ASP A 208 -4.27 -44.86 -12.80
N ASP A 209 -4.93 -43.87 -13.40
CA ASP A 209 -5.88 -44.00 -14.51
C ASP A 209 -5.51 -43.10 -15.71
N LEU A 210 -6.27 -43.19 -16.81
CA LEU A 210 -6.06 -42.45 -18.07
C LEU A 210 -6.44 -40.95 -17.97
N VAL A 211 -5.70 -40.19 -17.16
CA VAL A 211 -6.02 -38.80 -16.81
C VAL A 211 -5.46 -37.78 -17.83
N GLU A 212 -6.34 -37.19 -18.64
CA GLU A 212 -5.96 -36.31 -19.77
C GLU A 212 -5.04 -35.14 -19.35
N TYR A 213 -5.31 -34.45 -18.23
CA TYR A 213 -4.49 -33.32 -17.83
C TYR A 213 -3.12 -33.69 -17.27
N ARG A 214 -2.81 -34.97 -16.97
CA ARG A 214 -1.41 -35.38 -16.71
C ARG A 214 -0.57 -35.43 -18.00
N ILE A 215 -1.21 -35.39 -19.17
CA ILE A 215 -0.52 -35.25 -20.45
C ILE A 215 0.01 -33.81 -20.56
N LYS A 216 1.27 -33.69 -21.01
CA LYS A 216 1.96 -32.43 -21.22
C LYS A 216 1.97 -32.10 -22.71
N LYS A 217 1.82 -30.84 -23.07
CA LYS A 217 1.83 -30.40 -24.48
C LYS A 217 3.21 -30.59 -25.09
N SER A 218 3.27 -30.92 -26.39
CA SER A 218 4.52 -31.22 -27.09
C SER A 218 4.49 -30.65 -28.50
N ASP A 219 5.59 -30.00 -28.92
CA ASP A 219 5.83 -29.62 -30.32
C ASP A 219 6.22 -30.84 -31.20
N SER A 220 6.34 -32.04 -30.62
CA SER A 220 6.85 -33.23 -31.30
C SER A 220 5.73 -34.23 -31.64
N GLU A 221 5.72 -34.71 -32.89
CA GLU A 221 4.78 -35.71 -33.43
C GLU A 221 4.91 -37.12 -32.79
N THR A 222 5.82 -37.32 -31.83
CA THR A 222 6.01 -38.59 -31.14
C THR A 222 5.34 -38.60 -29.78
N ASP A 223 4.45 -39.57 -29.57
CA ASP A 223 3.88 -39.94 -28.27
C ASP A 223 5.00 -40.34 -27.27
N LEU A 224 5.57 -39.35 -26.58
CA LEU A 224 6.58 -39.54 -25.54
C LEU A 224 6.00 -39.16 -24.19
N GLY A 225 6.10 -40.09 -23.23
CA GLY A 225 5.86 -39.81 -21.82
C GLY A 225 6.93 -38.87 -21.26
N TRP A 226 6.70 -38.35 -20.06
CA TRP A 226 7.63 -37.43 -19.39
C TRP A 226 8.11 -37.98 -18.04
N TRP A 227 9.36 -37.63 -17.69
CA TRP A 227 10.01 -38.09 -16.46
C TRP A 227 9.42 -37.43 -15.21
N SER A 228 9.21 -38.24 -14.17
CA SER A 228 9.27 -37.77 -12.78
C SER A 228 10.72 -37.81 -12.26
N ARG A 229 10.96 -37.42 -11.02
CA ARG A 229 12.24 -37.69 -10.32
C ARG A 229 12.25 -38.92 -9.38
N SER A 230 11.17 -39.72 -9.32
CA SER A 230 11.10 -40.89 -8.44
C SER A 230 11.74 -42.15 -9.03
N ALA A 231 12.59 -42.82 -8.26
CA ALA A 231 13.11 -44.16 -8.60
C ALA A 231 12.06 -45.27 -8.41
N ILE A 232 12.19 -46.39 -9.12
CA ILE A 232 11.35 -47.59 -8.96
C ILE A 232 12.07 -48.62 -8.08
N LYS A 233 11.45 -49.05 -6.97
CA LYS A 233 12.11 -49.86 -5.90
C LYS A 233 12.70 -51.18 -6.39
N SER A 234 12.05 -51.80 -7.37
CA SER A 234 12.40 -53.12 -7.88
C SER A 234 13.42 -53.08 -9.02
N LEU A 235 13.79 -51.89 -9.51
CA LEU A 235 14.54 -51.70 -10.76
C LEU A 235 15.51 -50.50 -10.66
N SER A 236 16.76 -50.77 -10.27
CA SER A 236 17.83 -49.76 -10.10
C SER A 236 18.21 -48.95 -11.34
N ASN A 237 17.74 -49.34 -12.53
CA ASN A 237 17.94 -48.60 -13.78
C ASN A 237 16.63 -48.03 -14.35
N TYR A 238 15.59 -47.87 -13.53
CA TYR A 238 14.29 -47.31 -13.93
C TYR A 238 13.82 -46.15 -13.04
N VAL A 239 13.17 -45.18 -13.68
CA VAL A 239 12.57 -43.98 -13.08
C VAL A 239 11.10 -43.89 -13.48
N GLY A 240 10.27 -43.35 -12.58
CA GLY A 240 8.84 -43.14 -12.78
C GLY A 240 8.52 -41.96 -13.69
N GLY A 241 7.25 -41.84 -14.09
CA GLY A 241 6.76 -40.70 -14.86
C GLY A 241 5.32 -40.90 -15.30
N VAL A 242 4.92 -40.22 -16.37
CA VAL A 242 3.59 -40.37 -16.99
C VAL A 242 3.72 -40.75 -18.46
N PHE A 243 2.90 -41.69 -18.92
CA PHE A 243 2.76 -42.06 -20.33
C PHE A 243 2.11 -40.94 -21.17
N PRO A 244 2.19 -40.99 -22.52
CA PRO A 244 1.51 -40.05 -23.43
C PRO A 244 -0.02 -39.96 -23.26
N TYR A 245 -0.61 -40.91 -22.53
CA TYR A 245 -2.05 -41.08 -22.30
C TYR A 245 -2.46 -40.95 -20.82
N GLY A 246 -1.63 -40.32 -19.98
CA GLY A 246 -2.04 -39.83 -18.66
C GLY A 246 -1.92 -40.80 -17.46
N ALA A 247 -1.72 -42.09 -17.70
CA ALA A 247 -1.39 -43.07 -16.65
C ALA A 247 0.10 -43.05 -16.29
N PHE A 248 0.46 -43.57 -15.12
CA PHE A 248 1.85 -43.62 -14.66
C PHE A 248 2.70 -44.63 -15.45
N THR A 249 4.02 -44.41 -15.46
CA THR A 249 4.96 -45.24 -16.23
C THR A 249 6.27 -45.49 -15.48
N GLY A 250 7.05 -46.45 -15.97
CA GLY A 250 8.44 -46.68 -15.59
C GLY A 250 9.31 -46.77 -16.84
N GLY A 251 10.29 -45.88 -16.96
CA GLY A 251 11.23 -45.83 -18.08
C GLY A 251 12.64 -46.25 -17.68
N SER A 252 13.34 -46.97 -18.56
CA SER A 252 14.78 -47.25 -18.39
C SER A 252 15.57 -45.95 -18.55
N VAL A 253 16.45 -45.64 -17.61
CA VAL A 253 17.16 -44.35 -17.50
C VAL A 253 17.88 -43.94 -18.79
N ASP A 254 18.42 -44.91 -19.53
CA ASP A 254 19.16 -44.74 -20.79
C ASP A 254 18.28 -44.46 -22.03
N LYS A 255 16.99 -44.17 -21.85
CA LYS A 255 16.02 -43.90 -22.93
C LYS A 255 15.51 -42.46 -22.89
N TYR A 256 15.25 -41.88 -24.06
CA TYR A 256 14.73 -40.51 -24.16
C TYR A 256 13.23 -40.45 -23.82
N TYR A 257 12.90 -39.74 -22.74
CA TYR A 257 11.54 -39.28 -22.41
C TYR A 257 11.52 -37.75 -22.37
N GLY A 258 10.32 -37.16 -22.30
CA GLY A 258 10.11 -35.72 -22.19
C GLY A 258 10.56 -35.16 -20.84
N VAL A 259 11.09 -33.94 -20.87
CA VAL A 259 11.44 -33.14 -19.70
C VAL A 259 10.44 -31.99 -19.59
N SER A 260 9.72 -31.95 -18.46
CA SER A 260 8.72 -30.92 -18.14
C SER A 260 9.13 -30.29 -16.79
N PRO A 261 9.75 -29.09 -16.79
CA PRO A 261 10.33 -28.52 -15.57
C PRO A 261 9.29 -28.06 -14.55
N ALA A 262 9.60 -28.23 -13.27
CA ALA A 262 8.92 -27.58 -12.15
C ALA A 262 9.92 -26.75 -11.33
N PHE A 263 9.45 -25.66 -10.73
CA PHE A 263 10.27 -24.80 -9.86
C PHE A 263 9.43 -23.92 -8.92
N ASN A 264 10.09 -23.34 -7.93
CA ASN A 264 9.50 -22.36 -7.02
C ASN A 264 9.89 -20.94 -7.42
N VAL A 265 8.95 -19.98 -7.36
CA VAL A 265 9.22 -18.55 -7.51
C VAL A 265 9.12 -17.88 -6.14
N ASN A 266 10.17 -17.16 -5.72
CA ASN A 266 10.18 -16.39 -4.47
C ASN A 266 9.13 -15.27 -4.52
N LEU A 267 8.17 -15.27 -3.60
CA LEU A 267 7.13 -14.23 -3.56
C LEU A 267 7.65 -12.87 -3.10
N GLU A 268 8.81 -12.79 -2.43
CA GLU A 268 9.44 -11.49 -2.18
C GLU A 268 9.92 -10.80 -3.47
N SER A 269 10.10 -11.56 -4.55
CA SER A 269 10.45 -11.05 -5.88
C SER A 269 9.24 -10.70 -6.74
N VAL A 270 7.99 -10.97 -6.30
CA VAL A 270 6.77 -10.69 -7.07
C VAL A 270 6.09 -9.43 -6.53
N ILE A 271 6.00 -8.39 -7.37
CA ILE A 271 5.33 -7.13 -7.04
C ILE A 271 3.84 -7.23 -7.41
N PHE A 272 3.53 -7.64 -8.64
CA PHE A 272 2.16 -7.81 -9.14
C PHE A 272 1.97 -9.12 -9.88
N SER A 273 0.73 -9.63 -9.86
CA SER A 273 0.23 -10.52 -10.90
C SER A 273 -0.77 -9.78 -11.79
N SER A 274 -0.59 -9.88 -13.10
CA SER A 274 -1.42 -9.22 -14.12
C SER A 274 -2.09 -10.27 -15.01
N ILE A 275 -3.39 -10.10 -15.28
CA ILE A 275 -4.19 -11.03 -16.08
C ILE A 275 -3.81 -10.92 -17.57
N ILE A 276 -3.78 -12.08 -18.24
CA ILE A 276 -3.71 -12.18 -19.70
C ILE A 276 -5.13 -11.94 -20.27
N PRO A 277 -5.34 -10.89 -21.09
CA PRO A 277 -6.68 -10.46 -21.52
C PRO A 277 -7.54 -11.53 -22.20
N GLU A 278 -6.92 -12.51 -22.88
CA GLU A 278 -7.62 -13.67 -23.49
C GLU A 278 -8.42 -14.51 -22.48
N THR A 279 -8.05 -14.47 -21.20
CA THR A 279 -8.65 -15.27 -20.10
C THR A 279 -9.33 -14.41 -19.02
N ALA A 280 -9.50 -13.10 -19.29
CA ALA A 280 -9.98 -12.16 -18.29
C ALA A 280 -11.43 -12.44 -17.86
N GLY A 281 -11.63 -12.72 -16.57
CA GLY A 281 -12.93 -13.07 -15.99
C GLY A 281 -13.23 -14.57 -15.93
N GLU A 282 -12.32 -15.43 -16.39
CA GLU A 282 -12.36 -16.87 -16.09
C GLU A 282 -11.91 -17.14 -14.65
N LYS A 283 -12.39 -18.24 -14.03
CA LYS A 283 -11.95 -18.63 -12.67
C LYS A 283 -10.47 -19.07 -12.63
N TYR A 284 -9.95 -19.58 -13.74
CA TYR A 284 -8.59 -20.12 -13.85
C TYR A 284 -7.81 -19.37 -14.92
N ALA A 285 -7.72 -18.05 -14.76
CA ALA A 285 -7.06 -17.19 -15.73
C ALA A 285 -5.56 -17.52 -15.90
N ASP A 286 -5.03 -17.11 -17.05
CA ASP A 286 -3.60 -16.98 -17.27
C ASP A 286 -3.12 -15.63 -16.73
N TYR A 287 -1.94 -15.61 -16.13
CA TYR A 287 -1.29 -14.43 -15.58
C TYR A 287 0.13 -14.23 -16.14
N LYS A 288 0.65 -13.02 -16.05
CA LYS A 288 2.09 -12.73 -16.04
C LYS A 288 2.48 -12.03 -14.74
N LEU A 289 3.73 -12.19 -14.32
CA LEU A 289 4.26 -11.56 -13.12
C LEU A 289 4.95 -10.23 -13.45
N THR A 290 4.89 -9.28 -12.52
CA THR A 290 5.84 -8.16 -12.46
C THR A 290 6.85 -8.46 -11.37
N LEU A 291 8.10 -8.71 -11.76
CA LEU A 291 9.18 -9.06 -10.86
C LEU A 291 9.94 -7.83 -10.38
N LEU A 292 10.49 -7.91 -9.17
CA LEU A 292 11.41 -6.91 -8.63
C LEU A 292 12.75 -6.96 -9.39
N ASP A 293 13.09 -5.87 -10.07
CA ASP A 293 14.44 -5.62 -10.57
C ASP A 293 15.11 -4.56 -9.69
N GLY A 294 16.06 -5.00 -8.87
CA GLY A 294 16.81 -4.14 -7.95
C GLY A 294 17.77 -3.17 -8.65
N ASP A 295 18.06 -3.38 -9.93
CA ASP A 295 18.83 -2.48 -10.79
C ASP A 295 17.94 -1.46 -11.52
N ILE A 296 16.63 -1.44 -11.25
CA ILE A 296 15.74 -0.31 -11.53
C ILE A 296 15.35 0.36 -10.21
N THR A 297 15.59 1.66 -10.08
CA THR A 297 15.20 2.47 -8.92
C THR A 297 14.53 3.76 -9.36
N VAL A 298 13.53 4.23 -8.61
CA VAL A 298 12.80 5.47 -8.87
C VAL A 298 12.83 6.38 -7.64
N ALA A 299 12.74 7.70 -7.81
CA ALA A 299 12.57 8.64 -6.70
C ALA A 299 11.89 9.94 -7.17
N VAL A 300 11.38 10.74 -6.23
CA VAL A 300 11.07 12.16 -6.48
C VAL A 300 12.38 12.92 -6.69
N GLN A 301 12.43 13.86 -7.65
CA GLN A 301 13.63 14.63 -7.95
C GLN A 301 14.08 15.47 -6.74
N SER A 302 15.35 15.34 -6.37
CA SER A 302 15.96 16.14 -5.29
C SER A 302 15.74 17.64 -5.50
N GLY A 303 15.17 18.32 -4.50
CA GLY A 303 14.85 19.75 -4.55
C GLY A 303 13.56 20.09 -5.32
N LYS A 304 12.75 19.08 -5.68
CA LYS A 304 11.38 19.23 -6.17
C LYS A 304 10.38 18.69 -5.14
N LYS A 305 9.12 19.07 -5.30
CA LYS A 305 7.98 18.61 -4.48
C LYS A 305 6.90 18.05 -5.40
N ILE A 306 5.98 17.27 -4.83
CA ILE A 306 4.76 16.85 -5.52
C ILE A 306 3.78 18.03 -5.48
N GLU A 307 3.22 18.41 -6.64
CA GLU A 307 2.28 19.52 -6.75
C GLU A 307 0.84 18.98 -6.94
N VAL A 308 -0.13 19.55 -6.23
CA VAL A 308 -1.55 19.15 -6.31
C VAL A 308 -2.39 20.35 -6.75
N ASN A 309 -3.20 20.17 -7.79
CA ASN A 309 -4.05 21.22 -8.34
C ASN A 309 -5.45 20.66 -8.67
N GLY A 310 -6.38 20.79 -7.71
CA GLY A 310 -7.69 20.15 -7.78
C GLY A 310 -7.56 18.63 -7.58
N ASP A 311 -7.86 17.87 -8.64
CA ASP A 311 -7.66 16.42 -8.68
C ASP A 311 -6.35 16.00 -9.34
N LYS A 312 -5.71 16.89 -10.10
CA LYS A 312 -4.45 16.60 -10.79
C LYS A 312 -3.26 16.66 -9.85
N VAL A 313 -2.51 15.56 -9.77
CA VAL A 313 -1.26 15.45 -9.02
C VAL A 313 -0.09 15.39 -10.00
N THR A 314 0.96 16.17 -9.75
CA THR A 314 2.18 16.25 -10.60
C THR A 314 3.37 15.70 -9.83
N VAL A 315 4.00 14.66 -10.37
CA VAL A 315 5.13 13.94 -9.77
C VAL A 315 6.40 14.16 -10.61
N PRO A 316 7.38 14.93 -10.12
CA PRO A 316 8.67 15.09 -10.77
C PRO A 316 9.59 13.93 -10.37
N TYR A 317 9.83 12.98 -11.28
CA TYR A 317 10.51 11.71 -11.02
C TYR A 317 11.95 11.68 -11.55
N ALA A 318 12.77 10.79 -10.98
CA ALA A 318 14.10 10.38 -11.46
C ALA A 318 14.20 8.85 -11.47
N ILE A 319 15.01 8.29 -12.38
CA ILE A 319 15.24 6.83 -12.51
C ILE A 319 16.74 6.53 -12.55
N SER A 320 17.18 5.54 -11.76
CA SER A 320 18.59 5.15 -11.56
C SER A 320 18.74 3.62 -11.39
N GLY A 321 19.97 3.13 -11.19
CA GLY A 321 20.32 1.70 -11.21
C GLY A 321 20.90 1.26 -12.57
N ALA A 322 21.43 0.04 -12.69
CA ALA A 322 22.08 -0.40 -13.92
C ALA A 322 21.10 -0.65 -15.09
N ASN A 323 19.87 -1.08 -14.77
CA ASN A 323 18.82 -1.41 -15.73
C ASN A 323 17.87 -0.24 -16.00
N ASN A 324 18.21 0.99 -15.55
CA ASN A 324 17.30 2.15 -15.68
C ASN A 324 16.90 2.49 -17.12
N THR A 325 17.68 2.07 -18.12
CA THR A 325 17.36 2.21 -19.54
C THR A 325 16.30 1.23 -20.06
N HIS A 326 15.96 0.18 -19.32
CA HIS A 326 14.90 -0.77 -19.67
C HIS A 326 13.51 -0.25 -19.32
N ALA A 327 13.40 0.62 -18.30
CA ALA A 327 12.10 1.17 -17.88
C ALA A 327 11.35 1.83 -19.05
N THR A 328 10.14 1.34 -19.33
CA THR A 328 9.24 1.81 -20.39
C THR A 328 8.17 2.77 -19.87
N GLN A 329 7.92 2.79 -18.55
CA GLN A 329 7.01 3.74 -17.91
C GLN A 329 7.33 4.06 -16.44
N ILE A 330 6.64 5.08 -15.92
CA ILE A 330 6.42 5.30 -14.50
C ILE A 330 4.94 5.02 -14.22
N SER A 331 4.65 4.37 -13.10
CA SER A 331 3.29 4.10 -12.63
C SER A 331 3.10 4.56 -11.20
N VAL A 332 1.86 4.90 -10.86
CA VAL A 332 1.39 5.24 -9.52
C VAL A 332 0.54 4.09 -9.00
N LEU A 333 0.77 3.74 -7.74
CA LEU A 333 0.06 2.69 -7.03
C LEU A 333 -0.46 3.28 -5.72
N ILE A 334 -1.74 3.03 -5.38
CA ILE A 334 -2.33 3.42 -4.11
C ILE A 334 -2.83 2.16 -3.41
N LEU A 335 -2.42 1.96 -2.17
CA LEU A 335 -2.72 0.81 -1.33
C LEU A 335 -3.45 1.24 -0.06
N ASP A 336 -4.33 0.39 0.48
CA ASP A 336 -4.99 0.65 1.77
C ASP A 336 -4.00 0.62 2.96
N LYS A 337 -2.91 -0.14 2.84
CA LYS A 337 -1.86 -0.33 3.85
C LYS A 337 -0.49 0.08 3.29
N ASP A 338 0.55 -0.03 4.12
CA ASP A 338 1.93 0.02 3.62
C ASP A 338 2.23 -1.18 2.71
N TYR A 339 2.97 -0.96 1.61
CA TYR A 339 3.50 -2.03 0.77
C TYR A 339 4.43 -2.96 1.56
N GLN A 340 4.25 -4.27 1.38
CA GLN A 340 5.18 -5.30 1.86
C GLN A 340 5.44 -6.35 0.76
N LYS A 341 6.66 -6.89 0.74
CA LYS A 341 7.05 -7.98 -0.16
C LYS A 341 6.21 -9.24 0.12
N ALA A 342 6.00 -10.07 -0.91
CA ALA A 342 5.06 -11.21 -0.87
C ALA A 342 3.61 -10.87 -0.44
N ASN A 343 3.22 -9.58 -0.51
CA ASN A 343 1.99 -9.03 0.08
C ASN A 343 1.74 -9.51 1.52
N ALA A 344 2.78 -9.49 2.37
CA ALA A 344 2.77 -10.13 3.69
C ALA A 344 1.77 -9.55 4.73
N ASN A 345 1.10 -8.44 4.40
CA ASN A 345 0.07 -7.78 5.22
C ASN A 345 -1.30 -7.68 4.51
N ASP A 346 -1.49 -8.43 3.43
CA ASP A 346 -2.72 -8.52 2.65
C ASP A 346 -3.25 -7.13 2.24
N ALA A 347 -2.38 -6.29 1.67
CA ALA A 347 -2.72 -4.96 1.16
C ALA A 347 -3.56 -5.05 -0.13
N GLU A 348 -4.60 -4.21 -0.20
CA GLU A 348 -5.51 -4.08 -1.35
C GLU A 348 -5.06 -2.95 -2.27
N ILE A 349 -5.14 -3.15 -3.59
CA ILE A 349 -4.87 -2.10 -4.58
C ILE A 349 -6.13 -1.23 -4.70
N LEU A 350 -6.05 0.01 -4.24
CA LEU A 350 -7.12 1.01 -4.37
C LEU A 350 -7.05 1.76 -5.72
N TYR A 351 -5.84 1.90 -6.28
CA TYR A 351 -5.62 2.44 -7.61
C TYR A 351 -4.28 1.97 -8.17
N TYR A 352 -4.23 1.72 -9.47
CA TYR A 352 -3.01 1.53 -10.23
C TYR A 352 -3.18 2.21 -11.59
N GLY A 353 -2.20 3.03 -11.99
CA GLY A 353 -2.29 3.78 -13.24
C GLY A 353 -0.94 4.32 -13.70
N LYS A 354 -0.80 4.44 -15.03
CA LYS A 354 0.40 5.01 -15.66
C LYS A 354 0.46 6.52 -15.42
N LEU A 355 1.65 7.04 -15.16
CA LEU A 355 1.87 8.48 -15.04
C LEU A 355 1.91 9.13 -16.43
N ASP A 356 1.05 10.12 -16.70
CA ASP A 356 1.04 10.94 -17.93
C ASP A 356 2.29 11.82 -17.97
N VAL A 357 3.35 11.34 -18.63
CA VAL A 357 4.64 12.04 -18.74
C VAL A 357 4.59 13.07 -19.86
N LYS A 358 4.93 14.32 -19.53
CA LYS A 358 4.89 15.45 -20.48
C LYS A 358 5.98 15.33 -21.56
N GLY A 359 5.62 14.76 -22.71
CA GLY A 359 6.48 14.67 -23.89
C GLY A 359 7.09 13.28 -24.08
N ILE A 360 8.38 13.22 -24.42
CA ILE A 360 9.08 11.94 -24.61
C ILE A 360 9.49 11.40 -23.23
N PHE A 361 9.12 10.16 -22.93
CA PHE A 361 9.52 9.46 -21.71
C PHE A 361 11.04 9.46 -21.52
N SER A 362 11.50 9.67 -20.28
CA SER A 362 12.94 9.72 -19.96
C SER A 362 13.31 8.76 -18.84
N THR A 363 14.20 7.81 -19.18
CA THR A 363 14.86 6.83 -18.30
C THR A 363 15.89 7.44 -17.32
N LYS A 364 15.80 8.74 -17.04
CA LYS A 364 16.71 9.47 -16.13
C LYS A 364 15.98 10.44 -15.21
N LYS A 365 15.16 11.32 -15.79
CA LYS A 365 14.26 12.21 -15.04
C LYS A 365 13.19 12.82 -15.93
N GLY A 366 12.01 13.00 -15.38
CA GLY A 366 10.90 13.63 -16.06
C GLY A 366 9.89 14.21 -15.08
N GLU A 367 8.80 14.71 -15.63
CA GLU A 367 7.64 15.16 -14.87
C GLU A 367 6.42 14.56 -15.53
N GLY A 368 5.58 13.90 -14.74
CA GLY A 368 4.32 13.39 -15.21
C GLY A 368 3.21 13.63 -14.20
N THR A 369 1.98 13.33 -14.60
CA THR A 369 0.79 13.62 -13.79
C THR A 369 -0.16 12.44 -13.73
N PHE A 370 -0.99 12.39 -12.71
CA PHE A 370 -2.16 11.52 -12.67
C PHE A 370 -3.35 12.32 -12.14
N GLU A 371 -4.57 11.94 -12.54
CA GLU A 371 -5.78 12.43 -11.90
C GLU A 371 -6.07 11.54 -10.69
N PHE A 372 -6.29 12.16 -9.54
CA PHE A 372 -6.48 11.44 -8.28
C PHE A 372 -7.86 10.74 -8.24
N PRO A 373 -7.98 9.49 -7.77
CA PRO A 373 -9.24 8.75 -7.71
C PRO A 373 -10.34 9.53 -6.98
N SER A 374 -11.53 9.68 -7.60
CA SER A 374 -12.62 10.53 -7.10
C SER A 374 -13.28 10.01 -5.82
N GLU A 375 -13.09 8.73 -5.58
CA GLU A 375 -13.59 7.88 -4.52
C GLU A 375 -12.67 7.85 -3.29
N LEU A 376 -11.46 8.41 -3.39
CA LEU A 376 -10.49 8.53 -2.29
C LEU A 376 -10.41 9.97 -1.77
N ASP A 377 -10.54 10.15 -0.46
CA ASP A 377 -10.40 11.46 0.19
C ASP A 377 -8.92 11.82 0.34
N LYS A 378 -8.45 12.83 -0.43
CA LYS A 378 -7.06 13.30 -0.42
C LYS A 378 -6.51 13.63 0.97
N SER A 379 -7.36 14.02 1.93
CA SER A 379 -6.95 14.32 3.30
C SER A 379 -6.55 13.07 4.12
N LYS A 380 -6.72 11.87 3.56
CA LYS A 380 -6.35 10.59 4.18
C LYS A 380 -5.09 9.93 3.61
N TRP A 381 -4.40 10.60 2.67
CA TRP A 381 -3.06 10.20 2.21
C TRP A 381 -2.13 10.09 3.43
N GLY A 382 -1.54 8.92 3.62
CA GLY A 382 -0.66 8.64 4.75
C GLY A 382 -1.36 8.04 5.97
N THR A 383 -2.70 8.08 6.04
CA THR A 383 -3.46 7.55 7.19
C THR A 383 -4.34 6.35 6.85
N ASP A 384 -5.27 6.50 5.90
CA ASP A 384 -6.21 5.43 5.50
C ASP A 384 -5.74 4.69 4.24
N TYR A 385 -4.77 5.26 3.53
CA TYR A 385 -4.13 4.68 2.36
C TYR A 385 -2.74 5.30 2.16
N GLN A 386 -1.91 4.64 1.35
CA GLN A 386 -0.52 5.00 1.08
C GLN A 386 -0.29 5.06 -0.45
N VAL A 387 0.42 6.09 -0.93
CA VAL A 387 0.69 6.30 -2.37
C VAL A 387 2.15 5.98 -2.69
N TYR A 388 2.38 5.28 -3.80
CA TYR A 388 3.68 4.79 -4.26
C TYR A 388 3.95 5.18 -5.71
N LEU A 389 5.24 5.23 -6.04
CA LEU A 389 5.77 5.40 -7.39
C LEU A 389 6.60 4.18 -7.77
N LEU A 390 6.43 3.68 -9.00
CA LEU A 390 7.23 2.60 -9.58
C LEU A 390 7.81 3.06 -10.92
N ALA A 391 9.04 2.65 -11.23
CA ALA A 391 9.54 2.57 -12.59
C ALA A 391 9.41 1.13 -13.08
N GLU A 392 8.83 0.93 -14.27
CA GLU A 392 8.55 -0.40 -14.82
C GLU A 392 9.13 -0.57 -16.22
N ASP A 393 9.73 -1.73 -16.48
CA ASP A 393 9.89 -2.30 -17.82
C ASP A 393 8.70 -3.24 -18.10
N VAL A 394 7.61 -2.64 -18.59
CA VAL A 394 6.44 -3.39 -19.07
C VAL A 394 6.77 -4.02 -20.42
N ASN A 395 6.71 -5.35 -20.44
CA ASN A 395 7.03 -6.24 -21.53
C ASN A 395 5.75 -6.75 -22.23
N GLY A 396 5.94 -7.60 -23.25
CA GLY A 396 4.83 -8.21 -24.00
C GLY A 396 3.83 -8.98 -23.12
N GLU A 397 2.62 -9.19 -23.64
CA GLU A 397 1.49 -9.83 -22.95
C GLU A 397 1.87 -11.12 -22.19
N LYS A 398 2.54 -12.05 -22.87
CA LYS A 398 2.94 -13.37 -22.34
C LYS A 398 4.44 -13.42 -22.01
N LYS A 399 4.92 -12.42 -21.28
CA LYS A 399 6.30 -12.31 -20.76
C LYS A 399 6.28 -11.61 -19.39
N SER A 400 7.19 -11.97 -18.49
CA SER A 400 7.38 -11.25 -17.23
C SER A 400 7.67 -9.77 -17.46
N ASP A 401 7.02 -8.90 -16.67
CA ASP A 401 7.39 -7.49 -16.51
C ASP A 401 8.43 -7.34 -15.40
N TYR A 402 9.11 -6.19 -15.36
CA TYR A 402 10.06 -5.86 -14.29
C TYR A 402 9.76 -4.48 -13.72
N ALA A 403 9.98 -4.29 -12.42
CA ALA A 403 9.79 -2.98 -11.78
C ALA A 403 10.76 -2.74 -10.62
N SER A 404 11.01 -1.46 -10.34
CA SER A 404 11.63 -1.01 -9.10
C SER A 404 10.77 -1.37 -7.89
N GLU A 405 11.39 -1.52 -6.72
CA GLU A 405 10.64 -1.58 -5.46
C GLU A 405 9.74 -0.35 -5.30
N PRO A 406 8.46 -0.48 -4.88
CA PRO A 406 7.54 0.64 -4.77
C PRO A 406 8.01 1.72 -3.78
N VAL A 407 8.27 2.93 -4.28
CA VAL A 407 8.76 4.03 -3.46
C VAL A 407 7.59 4.87 -2.94
N LYS A 408 7.38 4.82 -1.62
CA LYS A 408 6.34 5.58 -0.92
C LYS A 408 6.53 7.08 -1.15
N LEU A 409 5.45 7.77 -1.49
CA LEU A 409 5.43 9.21 -1.71
C LEU A 409 4.99 9.96 -0.45
N ASP A 410 5.81 10.92 -0.04
CA ASP A 410 5.49 11.88 1.02
C ASP A 410 4.17 12.60 0.73
N ILE A 411 3.42 12.94 1.79
CA ILE A 411 2.18 13.70 1.69
C ILE A 411 2.50 15.08 1.08
N PRO A 412 1.88 15.48 -0.04
CA PRO A 412 2.07 16.81 -0.61
C PRO A 412 1.71 17.91 0.40
N GLU A 413 2.57 18.91 0.56
CA GLU A 413 2.38 20.00 1.55
C GLU A 413 1.03 20.72 1.43
N ALA A 414 0.49 20.81 0.20
CA ALA A 414 -0.83 21.35 -0.10
C ALA A 414 -2.02 20.55 0.49
N LEU A 415 -1.77 19.37 1.09
CA LEU A 415 -2.75 18.53 1.78
C LEU A 415 -2.51 18.46 3.30
N VAL A 416 -1.45 19.10 3.83
CA VAL A 416 -1.11 19.05 5.26
C VAL A 416 -1.82 20.18 6.00
N ASP A 417 -2.82 19.83 6.81
CA ASP A 417 -3.47 20.75 7.74
C ASP A 417 -2.62 20.96 9.01
N TYR A 418 -2.40 22.22 9.36
CA TYR A 418 -1.80 22.62 10.64
C TYR A 418 -2.87 23.22 11.56
N THR A 419 -2.83 22.89 12.85
CA THR A 419 -3.81 23.35 13.84
C THR A 419 -3.50 24.76 14.34
N VAL A 420 -4.54 25.56 14.52
CA VAL A 420 -4.50 26.89 15.15
C VAL A 420 -5.23 26.84 16.49
N THR A 421 -4.49 26.98 17.58
CA THR A 421 -5.04 27.04 18.95
C THR A 421 -4.97 28.46 19.48
N VAL A 422 -6.11 29.02 19.90
CA VAL A 422 -6.19 30.36 20.52
C VAL A 422 -6.64 30.24 21.97
N THR A 423 -5.94 30.91 22.87
CA THR A 423 -6.22 30.96 24.31
C THR A 423 -6.32 32.39 24.81
N ASN A 424 -6.68 32.60 26.08
CA ASN A 424 -6.65 33.91 26.73
C ASN A 424 -6.11 33.80 28.17
N ASP A 425 -5.84 34.95 28.80
CA ASP A 425 -5.38 35.06 30.18
C ASP A 425 -6.48 34.93 31.26
N GLY A 426 -7.74 34.72 30.86
CA GLY A 426 -8.91 34.68 31.73
C GLY A 426 -9.75 35.97 31.72
N ASN A 427 -9.27 37.07 31.13
CA ASN A 427 -9.92 38.39 31.18
C ASN A 427 -10.72 38.75 29.90
N GLY A 428 -10.94 37.79 29.00
CA GLY A 428 -11.70 37.96 27.75
C GLY A 428 -12.19 36.64 27.16
N THR A 429 -12.59 36.66 25.89
CA THR A 429 -12.60 35.51 24.98
C THR A 429 -11.63 35.77 23.82
N ALA A 430 -11.18 34.71 23.17
CA ALA A 430 -10.23 34.80 22.05
C ALA A 430 -10.47 33.63 21.08
N GLU A 431 -10.59 33.95 19.80
CA GLU A 431 -11.05 33.02 18.74
C GLU A 431 -10.23 33.23 17.46
N ALA A 432 -10.07 32.17 16.65
CA ALA A 432 -9.53 32.23 15.29
C ALA A 432 -10.64 31.95 14.27
N SER A 433 -10.49 32.48 13.05
CA SER A 433 -11.43 32.24 11.95
C SER A 433 -11.45 30.80 11.43
N VAL A 434 -10.41 30.01 11.74
CA VAL A 434 -10.30 28.57 11.48
C VAL A 434 -9.49 27.90 12.59
N GLU A 435 -9.83 26.65 12.94
CA GLU A 435 -9.08 25.82 13.90
C GLU A 435 -7.97 24.99 13.23
N LYS A 436 -8.02 24.85 11.90
CA LYS A 436 -6.98 24.19 11.09
C LYS A 436 -6.96 24.73 9.65
N GLY A 437 -5.84 24.59 8.96
CA GLY A 437 -5.72 24.90 7.55
C GLY A 437 -4.32 24.60 7.00
N THR A 438 -4.18 24.58 5.67
CA THR A 438 -2.92 24.35 4.97
C THR A 438 -2.01 25.59 4.96
N GLU A 439 -0.72 25.41 4.66
CA GLU A 439 0.25 26.50 4.56
C GLU A 439 -0.24 27.63 3.63
N GLY A 440 -0.04 28.88 4.06
CA GLY A 440 -0.48 30.08 3.34
C GLY A 440 -1.92 30.50 3.61
N THR A 441 -2.75 29.67 4.27
CA THR A 441 -4.11 30.02 4.72
C THR A 441 -4.07 31.23 5.65
N GLU A 442 -4.86 32.26 5.33
CA GLU A 442 -4.97 33.47 6.15
C GLU A 442 -5.97 33.26 7.31
N VAL A 443 -5.51 33.54 8.53
CA VAL A 443 -6.27 33.41 9.76
C VAL A 443 -6.50 34.80 10.34
N THR A 444 -7.75 35.10 10.70
CA THR A 444 -8.12 36.30 11.45
C THR A 444 -8.40 35.94 12.90
N LEU A 445 -7.83 36.71 13.82
CA LEU A 445 -7.98 36.56 15.27
C LEU A 445 -8.96 37.59 15.82
N THR A 446 -9.84 37.16 16.74
CA THR A 446 -10.81 38.04 17.41
C THR A 446 -10.64 37.93 18.92
N ALA A 447 -10.48 39.06 19.59
CA ALA A 447 -10.40 39.15 21.05
C ALA A 447 -11.54 40.02 21.60
N THR A 448 -12.33 39.48 22.54
CA THR A 448 -13.42 40.23 23.20
C THR A 448 -13.11 40.40 24.68
N PRO A 449 -12.80 41.62 25.16
CA PRO A 449 -12.52 41.85 26.57
C PRO A 449 -13.74 41.62 27.48
N LYS A 450 -13.51 41.21 28.73
CA LYS A 450 -14.53 41.29 29.78
C LYS A 450 -14.67 42.74 30.25
N SER A 451 -15.81 43.05 30.88
CA SER A 451 -16.06 44.38 31.46
C SER A 451 -14.94 44.78 32.42
N GLY A 452 -14.43 46.00 32.27
CA GLY A 452 -13.28 46.52 33.02
C GLY A 452 -11.91 46.27 32.38
N TYR A 453 -11.83 45.54 31.25
CA TYR A 453 -10.59 45.26 30.52
C TYR A 453 -10.65 45.75 29.07
N GLN A 454 -9.46 46.00 28.49
CA GLN A 454 -9.26 46.20 27.05
C GLN A 454 -8.31 45.14 26.49
N PHE A 455 -8.40 44.87 25.19
CA PHE A 455 -7.44 44.01 24.51
C PHE A 455 -6.10 44.74 24.38
N LYS A 456 -5.01 44.04 24.70
CA LYS A 456 -3.66 44.60 24.70
C LYS A 456 -2.85 44.10 23.51
N GLU A 457 -2.62 42.80 23.44
CA GLU A 457 -1.71 42.18 22.46
C GLU A 457 -2.00 40.69 22.24
N TRP A 458 -1.57 40.19 21.07
CA TRP A 458 -1.51 38.76 20.78
C TRP A 458 -0.10 38.25 21.10
N GLN A 459 0.00 37.33 22.06
CA GLN A 459 1.22 36.61 22.35
C GLN A 459 1.28 35.33 21.52
N VAL A 460 2.26 35.21 20.63
CA VAL A 460 2.56 33.95 19.93
C VAL A 460 3.32 33.03 20.92
N ILE A 461 2.82 31.80 21.09
CA ILE A 461 3.38 30.79 21.99
C ILE A 461 4.21 29.77 21.20
N SER A 462 3.69 29.32 20.05
CA SER A 462 4.37 28.40 19.13
C SER A 462 4.03 28.71 17.65
N GLY A 463 4.62 27.99 16.71
CA GLY A 463 4.39 28.16 15.26
C GLY A 463 5.13 29.32 14.58
N GLY A 464 5.73 30.25 15.34
CA GLY A 464 6.67 31.25 14.80
C GLY A 464 6.07 32.32 13.88
N VAL A 465 4.75 32.48 13.86
CA VAL A 465 4.03 33.40 12.96
C VAL A 465 4.16 34.86 13.38
N THR A 466 4.11 35.78 12.41
CA THR A 466 4.04 37.23 12.66
C THR A 466 2.61 37.72 12.48
N ILE A 467 2.01 38.25 13.55
CA ILE A 467 0.64 38.78 13.54
C ILE A 467 0.67 40.26 13.16
N ASN A 468 -0.09 40.65 12.13
CA ASN A 468 -0.28 42.03 11.68
C ASN A 468 -1.79 42.27 11.49
N ASP A 469 -2.33 43.40 11.96
CA ASP A 469 -3.77 43.74 11.86
C ASP A 469 -4.72 42.60 12.32
N ASN A 470 -4.37 41.93 13.43
CA ASN A 470 -5.04 40.73 13.97
C ASN A 470 -5.07 39.52 13.01
N LYS A 471 -4.18 39.48 12.01
CA LYS A 471 -4.08 38.40 11.03
C LYS A 471 -2.69 37.80 10.96
N PHE A 472 -2.63 36.53 10.54
CA PHE A 472 -1.39 35.87 10.14
C PHE A 472 -1.68 34.85 9.04
N LYS A 473 -0.65 34.22 8.49
CA LYS A 473 -0.78 33.06 7.60
C LYS A 473 -0.18 31.83 8.25
N ILE A 474 -0.87 30.70 8.14
CA ILE A 474 -0.36 29.39 8.57
C ILE A 474 0.96 29.11 7.83
N GLY A 475 1.99 28.70 8.57
CA GLY A 475 3.28 28.27 8.03
C GLY A 475 3.33 26.75 7.85
N ASN A 476 4.51 26.16 8.07
CA ASN A 476 4.75 24.73 8.04
C ASN A 476 4.72 24.06 9.44
N ALA A 477 3.94 24.62 10.38
CA ALA A 477 3.84 24.14 11.75
C ALA A 477 2.51 24.55 12.41
N ASN A 478 2.10 23.80 13.43
CA ASN A 478 0.99 24.15 14.31
C ASN A 478 1.26 25.47 15.05
N VAL A 479 0.21 26.25 15.30
CA VAL A 479 0.29 27.61 15.84
C VAL A 479 -0.52 27.73 17.13
N GLU A 480 0.14 28.08 18.23
CA GLU A 480 -0.52 28.46 19.49
C GLU A 480 -0.38 29.97 19.74
N ILE A 481 -1.50 30.62 20.03
CA ILE A 481 -1.61 32.06 20.29
C ILE A 481 -2.42 32.30 21.57
N LYS A 482 -2.10 33.39 22.28
CA LYS A 482 -2.81 33.82 23.48
C LYS A 482 -3.18 35.30 23.39
N ALA A 483 -4.46 35.62 23.61
CA ALA A 483 -4.88 36.99 23.87
C ALA A 483 -4.47 37.44 25.27
N VAL A 484 -3.86 38.62 25.35
CA VAL A 484 -3.55 39.31 26.60
C VAL A 484 -4.43 40.56 26.71
N PHE A 485 -5.00 40.77 27.89
CA PHE A 485 -5.86 41.91 28.20
C PHE A 485 -5.31 42.70 29.38
N GLU A 486 -5.66 43.98 29.49
CA GLU A 486 -5.25 44.83 30.60
C GLU A 486 -6.44 45.64 31.16
N PRO A 487 -6.44 46.01 32.46
CA PRO A 487 -7.53 46.78 33.05
C PRO A 487 -7.64 48.19 32.46
N ILE A 488 -8.87 48.67 32.25
CA ILE A 488 -9.14 50.03 31.76
C ILE A 488 -8.84 51.03 32.89
N SER A 489 -7.74 51.76 32.78
CA SER A 489 -7.36 52.83 33.71
C SER A 489 -7.99 54.17 33.32
N PHE A 490 -9.04 54.58 34.02
CA PHE A 490 -9.61 55.92 33.86
C PHE A 490 -8.74 56.97 34.58
N THR A 491 -7.93 57.71 33.83
CA THR A 491 -7.33 58.96 34.32
C THR A 491 -8.41 60.03 34.39
N VAL A 492 -8.96 60.26 35.58
CA VAL A 492 -9.77 61.46 35.85
C VAL A 492 -8.83 62.66 35.84
N GLU A 493 -8.96 63.57 34.87
CA GLU A 493 -8.24 64.85 34.95
C GLU A 493 -8.66 65.58 36.24
N PRO A 494 -7.71 66.13 37.01
CA PRO A 494 -8.05 66.92 38.18
C PRO A 494 -8.86 68.14 37.72
N THR A 495 -10.13 68.21 38.15
CA THR A 495 -11.01 69.33 37.83
C THR A 495 -10.31 70.63 38.23
N PRO A 496 -10.20 71.64 37.33
CA PRO A 496 -9.47 72.85 37.63
C PRO A 496 -10.06 73.52 38.88
N THR A 497 -9.22 73.71 39.89
CA THR A 497 -9.60 74.39 41.14
C THR A 497 -10.14 75.77 40.78
N PRO A 498 -11.35 76.17 41.25
CA PRO A 498 -11.90 77.47 40.92
C PRO A 498 -10.96 78.57 41.40
N GLU A 499 -10.58 79.46 40.48
CA GLU A 499 -9.72 80.61 40.77
C GLU A 499 -10.46 81.56 41.72
N VAL A 500 -9.83 81.87 42.85
CA VAL A 500 -10.44 82.74 43.87
C VAL A 500 -10.22 84.19 43.46
N GLU A 501 -11.22 84.77 42.79
CA GLU A 501 -11.22 86.20 42.47
C GLU A 501 -11.05 87.04 43.76
N PRO A 502 -10.21 88.10 43.74
CA PRO A 502 -10.02 88.97 44.88
C PRO A 502 -11.30 89.77 45.17
N THR A 503 -11.70 89.81 46.44
CA THR A 503 -12.90 90.53 46.91
C THR A 503 -12.85 92.02 46.53
N PRO A 504 -13.88 92.58 45.85
CA PRO A 504 -13.92 94.00 45.51
C PRO A 504 -14.16 94.87 46.75
N ASP A 505 -13.40 95.96 46.86
CA ASP A 505 -13.63 97.02 47.86
C ASP A 505 -14.85 97.87 47.46
N ILE A 506 -15.68 98.26 48.43
CA ILE A 506 -17.02 98.83 48.18
C ILE A 506 -17.25 100.14 48.96
N THR A 507 -16.57 101.21 48.56
CA THR A 507 -16.99 102.57 48.92
C THR A 507 -18.03 103.09 47.92
N ARG A 508 -19.31 103.15 48.32
CA ARG A 508 -20.35 103.90 47.60
C ARG A 508 -20.91 105.01 48.47
N ASP A 509 -20.82 106.24 47.98
CA ASP A 509 -21.61 107.37 48.47
C ASP A 509 -23.02 107.36 47.85
N ALA A 510 -23.94 108.14 48.41
CA ALA A 510 -25.38 108.05 48.15
C ALA A 510 -25.90 109.10 47.17
N ASN A 511 -26.71 108.68 46.18
CA ASN A 511 -27.98 109.34 45.81
C ASN A 511 -28.78 108.55 44.73
N ASP A 512 -30.03 109.01 44.53
CA ASP A 512 -31.01 108.70 43.47
C ASP A 512 -31.68 107.29 43.38
N ILE A 513 -32.67 107.10 44.27
CA ILE A 513 -34.11 106.96 43.94
C ILE A 513 -34.51 106.05 42.74
N SER A 514 -35.12 104.90 43.09
CA SER A 514 -36.47 104.39 42.69
C SER A 514 -37.04 104.60 41.26
N PRO A 515 -37.78 103.60 40.69
CA PRO A 515 -38.93 103.02 41.41
C PRO A 515 -39.19 101.50 41.27
N SER A 516 -40.15 101.04 42.11
CA SER A 516 -40.99 99.84 41.96
C SER A 516 -40.37 98.42 42.10
N ASN A 517 -40.06 98.09 43.36
CA ASN A 517 -40.51 96.87 44.08
C ASN A 517 -42.02 96.56 43.77
N PRO A 518 -42.62 95.34 43.98
CA PRO A 518 -42.28 94.27 44.96
C PRO A 518 -42.35 92.82 44.35
N VAL A 519 -42.20 91.66 45.02
CA VAL A 519 -41.75 91.14 46.36
C VAL A 519 -41.35 89.65 46.11
N LYS A 520 -40.31 89.03 46.71
CA LYS A 520 -40.20 88.30 48.02
C LYS A 520 -41.34 87.27 48.30
N VAL A 521 -41.25 86.30 49.21
CA VAL A 521 -40.29 85.84 50.26
C VAL A 521 -40.33 84.28 50.25
N ASP A 522 -39.63 83.44 51.03
CA ASP A 522 -38.66 83.56 52.15
C ASP A 522 -37.33 82.87 51.73
N GLU A 523 -36.17 82.88 52.40
CA GLU A 523 -35.70 83.15 53.78
C GLU A 523 -35.72 81.97 54.78
N ILE A 524 -34.59 81.23 54.80
CA ILE A 524 -33.87 80.64 55.95
C ILE A 524 -34.69 80.07 57.13
N GLU A 525 -34.62 78.74 57.36
CA GLU A 525 -34.22 78.19 58.68
C GLU A 525 -33.77 76.70 58.65
N LYS A 526 -32.67 76.41 59.39
CA LYS A 526 -32.29 75.22 60.20
C LYS A 526 -32.76 73.81 59.76
N THR A 527 -31.93 72.75 59.85
CA THR A 527 -31.35 72.21 61.10
C THR A 527 -30.24 71.20 60.71
N ILE A 528 -28.95 71.36 61.01
CA ILE A 528 -28.20 71.36 62.30
C ILE A 528 -28.02 69.98 62.95
N LEU A 529 -26.78 69.47 62.94
CA LEU A 529 -26.08 68.90 64.10
C LEU A 529 -24.56 68.98 63.84
N SER A 530 -23.86 69.95 64.42
CA SER A 530 -22.95 69.78 65.58
C SER A 530 -22.03 68.55 65.45
N ILE A 531 -20.74 68.68 65.08
CA ILE A 531 -19.63 69.27 65.85
C ILE A 531 -19.45 68.64 67.24
N LYS A 532 -18.26 68.05 67.46
CA LYS A 532 -17.51 68.11 68.74
C LYS A 532 -16.00 67.92 68.53
N ASP A 533 -15.28 69.03 68.74
CA ASP A 533 -13.98 69.21 69.40
C ASP A 533 -12.79 68.23 69.17
N GLU A 534 -11.75 68.80 68.56
CA GLU A 534 -10.32 68.79 68.96
C GLU A 534 -9.44 67.51 69.09
N LYS A 535 -8.24 67.66 68.49
CA LYS A 535 -6.90 67.18 68.89
C LYS A 535 -6.47 65.70 68.68
N ASP A 536 -5.67 65.58 67.62
CA ASP A 536 -4.28 65.05 67.60
C ASP A 536 -3.93 63.55 67.41
N THR A 537 -2.77 63.38 66.77
CA THR A 537 -1.91 62.17 66.66
C THR A 537 -2.39 60.93 65.88
N ALA A 538 -1.96 60.88 64.61
CA ALA A 538 -1.25 59.76 63.94
C ALA A 538 -1.63 58.28 64.21
N GLY A 539 -1.93 57.53 63.14
CA GLY A 539 -1.97 56.06 63.16
C GLY A 539 -2.43 55.44 61.84
N SER A 540 -1.54 54.73 61.14
CA SER A 540 -1.75 54.19 59.79
C SER A 540 -2.82 53.10 59.65
N THR A 541 -3.42 53.04 58.46
CA THR A 541 -3.95 51.85 57.76
C THR A 541 -5.03 50.98 58.42
N PHE A 542 -6.20 50.91 57.77
CA PHE A 542 -7.13 49.80 57.89
C PHE A 542 -6.99 48.83 56.70
N THR A 543 -7.24 47.54 56.93
CA THR A 543 -7.31 46.49 55.90
C THR A 543 -8.69 45.83 55.94
N LEU A 544 -9.30 45.59 54.77
CA LEU A 544 -10.23 44.50 54.39
C LEU A 544 -10.71 44.84 52.95
N LEU A 545 -10.73 43.98 51.92
CA LEU A 545 -10.72 42.52 51.78
C LEU A 545 -12.06 41.84 52.14
N LYS A 546 -12.59 41.07 51.17
CA LYS A 546 -13.83 40.26 51.15
C LYS A 546 -15.16 41.00 50.88
N ALA A 547 -16.12 40.42 50.15
CA ALA A 547 -16.04 39.31 49.18
C ALA A 547 -17.35 39.16 48.40
N LYS A 548 -17.27 38.80 47.12
CA LYS A 548 -17.78 37.51 46.64
C LYS A 548 -17.08 37.07 45.36
#